data_AF-A0A1X6YU57-F1
#
_entry.id   AF-A0A1X6YU57-F1
#
_cell.length_a   1.000
_cell.length_b   1.000
_cell.length_c   1.000
_cell.angle_alpha   90.00
_cell.angle_beta   90.00
_cell.angle_gamma   90.00
#
_symmetry.space_group_name_H-M   'P 1'
#
loop_
_entity.id
_entity.type
_entity.pdbx_description
1 polymer ?
#
loop_
_entity_poly.entity_id
_entity_poly.type
_entity_poly.pdbx_seq_one_letter_code
_entity_poly.pdbx_strand_id
1 'polypeptide(L)' 'MFLAASLAVFLVYFTNVALGAFAGSAFLGDVGEMLVLFAASILFVVAILKKEADRKNKNGGK' A
#
# COMPACT_ATOMS: atom_id res chain seq x y z
N MET A 1 11.11 5.76 -7.15
CA MET A 1 10.31 4.95 -8.10
C MET A 1 9.30 4.03 -7.41
N PHE A 2 9.63 3.27 -6.36
CA PHE A 2 8.65 2.45 -5.62
C PHE A 2 7.63 3.26 -4.79
N LEU A 3 8.02 4.45 -4.30
CA LEU A 3 7.14 5.30 -3.47
C LEU A 3 5.93 5.82 -4.25
N ALA A 4 6.14 6.23 -5.51
CA ALA A 4 5.06 6.70 -6.39
C ALA A 4 4.10 5.55 -6.75
N ALA A 5 4.62 4.35 -7.00
CA ALA A 5 3.80 3.15 -7.23
C ALA A 5 2.97 2.78 -5.98
N SER A 6 3.57 2.84 -4.79
CA SER A 6 2.86 2.61 -3.52
C SER A 6 1.75 3.66 -3.29
N LEU A 7 2.01 4.93 -3.59
CA LEU A 7 1.00 5.99 -3.48
C LEU A 7 -0.16 5.78 -4.46
N ALA A 8 0.13 5.36 -5.70
CA ALA A 8 -0.91 5.08 -6.70
C ALA A 8 -1.83 3.93 -6.25
N VAL A 9 -1.26 2.83 -5.75
CA VAL A 9 -2.05 1.69 -5.23
C VAL A 9 -2.90 2.12 -4.01
N PHE A 10 -2.35 2.95 -3.13
CA PHE A 10 -3.08 3.50 -1.99
C PHE A 10 -4.26 4.37 -2.41
N LEU A 11 -4.08 5.26 -3.39
CA LEU A 11 -5.15 6.12 -3.87
C LEU A 11 -6.29 5.33 -4.51
N VAL A 12 -5.98 4.28 -5.29
CA VAL A 12 -7.00 3.38 -5.85
C VAL A 12 -7.83 2.73 -4.74
N TYR A 13 -7.18 2.21 -3.70
CA TYR A 13 -7.88 1.66 -2.54
C TYR A 13 -8.73 2.71 -1.81
N PHE A 14 -8.15 3.87 -1.52
CA PHE A 14 -8.82 4.96 -0.81
C PHE A 14 -10.07 5.45 -1.55
N THR A 15 -9.98 5.65 -2.87
CA THR A 15 -11.12 6.06 -3.69
C THR A 15 -12.23 5.01 -3.69
N ASN A 16 -11.89 3.73 -3.73
CA ASN A 16 -12.89 2.66 -3.66
C ASN A 16 -13.64 2.66 -2.31
N VAL A 17 -12.92 2.81 -1.19
CA VAL A 17 -13.52 2.89 0.15
C VAL A 17 -14.35 4.16 0.32
N ALA A 18 -13.86 5.31 -0.17
CA ALA A 18 -14.61 6.58 -0.11
C ALA A 18 -15.92 6.50 -0.91
N LEU A 19 -15.90 5.91 -2.12
CA LEU A 19 -17.10 5.72 -2.92
C LEU A 19 -18.10 4.77 -2.24
N GLY A 20 -17.63 3.70 -1.61
CA GLY A 20 -18.46 2.82 -0.79
C GLY A 20 -19.14 3.55 0.37
N ALA A 21 -18.38 4.38 1.10
CA ALA A 21 -18.87 5.11 2.27
C ALA A 21 -19.82 6.28 1.93
N PHE A 22 -19.57 7.02 0.86
CA PHE A 22 -20.36 8.21 0.50
C PHE A 22 -21.50 7.94 -0.48
N ALA A 23 -21.35 6.98 -1.40
CA ALA A 23 -22.32 6.74 -2.48
C ALA A 23 -23.09 5.42 -2.32
N GLY A 24 -22.79 4.59 -1.31
CA GLY A 24 -23.43 3.29 -1.10
C GLY A 24 -23.19 2.29 -2.25
N SER A 25 -22.23 2.59 -3.13
CA SER A 25 -21.86 1.80 -4.30
C SER A 25 -20.36 1.49 -4.22
N ALA A 26 -20.03 0.49 -3.40
CA ALA A 26 -18.68 -0.03 -3.31
C ALA A 26 -18.47 -1.11 -4.40
N PHE A 27 -17.41 -0.99 -5.20
CA PHE A 27 -17.08 -2.02 -6.20
C PHE A 27 -16.50 -3.29 -5.56
N LEU A 28 -15.86 -3.14 -4.39
CA LEU A 28 -15.40 -4.24 -3.53
C LEU A 28 -16.34 -4.34 -2.32
N GLY A 29 -16.86 -5.53 -2.02
CA GLY A 29 -17.61 -5.79 -0.78
C GLY A 29 -16.69 -5.92 0.44
N ASP A 30 -17.25 -6.11 1.63
CA ASP A 30 -16.56 -6.13 2.94
C ASP A 30 -15.31 -7.05 2.97
N VAL A 31 -15.40 -8.25 2.38
CA VAL A 31 -14.26 -9.18 2.24
C VAL A 31 -13.19 -8.64 1.28
N GLY A 32 -13.60 -7.96 0.21
CA GLY A 32 -12.70 -7.33 -0.74
C GLY A 32 -11.92 -6.17 -0.12
N GLU A 33 -12.58 -5.35 0.70
CA GLU A 33 -11.93 -4.27 1.44
C GLU A 33 -10.87 -4.80 2.42
N MET A 34 -11.19 -5.86 3.18
CA MET A 34 -10.23 -6.55 4.06
C MET A 34 -9.01 -7.09 3.30
N LEU A 35 -9.22 -7.72 2.14
CA LEU A 35 -8.13 -8.26 1.32
C LEU A 35 -7.20 -7.18 0.77
N VAL A 36 -7.75 -6.00 0.43
CA VAL A 36 -6.91 -4.90 -0.05
C VAL A 36 -6.10 -4.27 1.10
N LEU A 37 -6.67 -4.11 2.30
CA LEU A 37 -5.89 -3.70 3.48
C LEU A 37 -4.75 -4.67 3.78
N PHE A 38 -5.03 -5.97 3.68
CA PHE A 38 -4.02 -7.01 3.88
C PHE A 38 -2.89 -6.87 2.84
N ALA A 39 -3.22 -6.75 1.56
CA ALA A 39 -2.23 -6.52 0.50
C ALA A 39 -1.42 -5.22 0.71
N ALA A 40 -2.07 -4.13 1.11
CA ALA A 40 -1.42 -2.85 1.39
C ALA A 40 -0.39 -2.97 2.54
N SER A 41 -0.73 -3.69 3.61
CA SER A 41 0.18 -3.92 4.74
C SER A 41 1.44 -4.71 4.34
N ILE A 42 1.30 -5.75 3.51
CA ILE A 42 2.42 -6.55 3.00
C ILE A 42 3.35 -5.67 2.17
N LEU A 43 2.78 -4.89 1.25
CA LEU A 43 3.56 -3.99 0.39
C LEU A 43 4.31 -2.94 1.21
N PHE A 44 3.70 -2.40 2.26
CA PHE A 44 4.33 -1.46 3.18
C PHE A 44 5.54 -2.09 3.90
N VAL A 45 5.38 -3.28 4.47
CA VAL A 45 6.47 -4.00 5.16
C VAL A 45 7.63 -4.28 4.21
N VAL A 46 7.34 -4.79 3.00
CA VAL A 46 8.37 -5.05 1.97
C VAL A 46 9.12 -3.77 1.61
N ALA A 47 8.43 -2.64 1.47
CA ALA A 47 9.06 -1.36 1.17
C ALA A 47 9.99 -0.87 2.29
N ILE A 48 9.60 -1.04 3.55
CA ILE A 48 10.44 -0.70 4.71
C ILE A 48 11.69 -1.59 4.76
N LEU A 49 11.54 -2.91 4.65
CA LEU A 49 12.67 -3.85 4.66
C LEU A 49 13.67 -3.55 3.54
N LYS A 50 13.17 -3.25 2.34
CA LYS A 50 14.03 -2.86 1.21
C LYS A 50 14.78 -1.55 1.50
N LYS A 51 14.10 -0.56 2.08
CA LYS A 51 14.72 0.73 2.47
C LYS A 51 15.78 0.54 3.57
N GLU A 52 15.57 -0.38 4.50
CA GLU A 52 16.54 -0.71 5.54
C GLU A 52 17.76 -1.42 4.97
N ALA A 53 17.57 -2.41 4.09
CA ALA A 53 18.64 -3.10 3.38
C ALA A 53 19.50 -2.14 2.54
N ASP A 54 18.86 -1.22 1.81
CA ASP A 54 19.54 -0.19 1.03
C ASP A 54 20.37 0.75 1.92
N ARG A 55 19.86 1.14 3.11
CA ARG A 55 20.62 1.94 4.08
C ARG A 55 21.80 1.17 4.67
N LYS A 56 21.62 -0.11 4.99
CA LYS A 56 22.70 -0.96 5.51
C LYS A 56 23.83 -1.11 4.48
N ASN A 57 23.49 -1.32 3.21
CA ASN A 57 24.47 -1.37 2.13
C ASN A 57 25.17 -0.03 1.90
N LYS A 58 24.47 1.09 2.09
CA LYS A 58 25.03 2.44 1.89
C LYS A 58 25.91 2.92 3.06
N ASN A 59 25.67 2.41 4.28
CA ASN A 59 26.44 2.74 5.47
C ASN A 59 27.52 1.68 5.85
N GLY A 60 27.58 0.55 5.15
CA GLY A 60 28.54 -0.54 5.38
C GLY A 60 29.67 -0.63 4.34
N GLY A 61 29.90 0.44 3.59
CA GLY A 61 30.94 0.53 2.55
C GLY A 61 32.11 1.43 2.95
N LYS A 62 32.58 1.33 4.19
CA LYS A 62 33.94 1.58 4.70
C LYS A 62 33.93 1.52 6.22
#